data_AF-A0A172NFI2-F1
#
_entry.id   AF-A0A172NFI2-F1
#
_cell.length_a   1.000
_cell.length_b   1.000
_cell.length_c   1.000
_cell.angle_alpha   90.00
_cell.angle_beta   90.00
_cell.angle_gamma   90.00
#
_symmetry.space_group_name_H-M   'P 1'
#
loop_
_entity.id
_entity.type
_entity.pdbx_description
1 polymer ?
#
loop_
_entity_poly.entity_id
_entity_poly.type
_entity_poly.pdbx_seq_one_letter_code
_entity_poly.pdbx_strand_id
1 'polypeptide(L)' 'MLEGAKLIGAGAATIALAGAAVGIGNVFSSSIHSVARNPSLAKQLFGYAILGFALTEAIALFALMMAFLILFVF' A
#
# COMPACT_ATOMS: atom_id res chain seq x y z
N MET A 1 -18.82 -17.91 19.23
CA MET A 1 -17.93 -16.81 19.65
C MET A 1 -16.67 -16.71 18.78
N LEU A 2 -15.95 -17.80 18.53
CA LEU A 2 -14.72 -17.80 17.73
C LEU A 2 -14.90 -17.27 16.30
N GLU A 3 -15.98 -17.64 15.63
CA GLU A 3 -16.26 -17.23 14.24
C GLU A 3 -16.56 -15.72 14.11
N GLY A 4 -17.19 -15.11 15.13
CA GLY A 4 -17.37 -13.66 15.19
C GLY A 4 -16.03 -12.93 15.38
N ALA A 5 -15.15 -13.46 16.23
CA ALA A 5 -13.81 -12.90 16.44
C ALA A 5 -12.95 -13.00 15.17
N LYS A 6 -13.09 -14.08 14.39
CA LYS A 6 -12.46 -14.27 13.09
C LYS A 6 -12.85 -13.18 12.08
N LEU A 7 -14.16 -12.92 11.95
CA LEU A 7 -14.65 -11.86 11.04
C LEU A 7 -14.18 -10.47 11.47
N ILE A 8 -14.17 -10.18 12.78
CA ILE A 8 -13.67 -8.91 13.31
C ILE A 8 -12.16 -8.77 13.05
N GLY A 9 -11.38 -9.82 13.30
CA GLY A 9 -9.93 -9.83 13.06
C GLY A 9 -9.58 -9.64 11.58
N ALA A 10 -10.30 -10.32 10.68
CA ALA A 10 -10.15 -10.13 9.24
C ALA A 10 -10.47 -8.69 8.82
N GLY A 11 -11.59 -8.13 9.32
CA GLY A 11 -11.95 -6.74 9.08
C GLY A 11 -10.87 -5.77 9.57
N ALA A 12 -10.38 -5.96 10.79
CA ALA A 12 -9.33 -5.13 11.37
C ALA A 12 -8.01 -5.17 10.57
N ALA A 13 -7.63 -6.33 10.02
CA ALA A 13 -6.45 -6.47 9.18
C ALA A 13 -6.51 -5.60 7.91
N THR A 14 -7.71 -5.35 7.36
CA THR A 14 -7.87 -4.51 6.17
C THR A 14 -7.59 -3.01 6.40
N ILE A 15 -7.60 -2.55 7.67
CA ILE A 15 -7.31 -1.14 8.00
C ILE A 15 -5.91 -0.72 7.52
N ALA A 16 -4.95 -1.66 7.48
CA ALA A 16 -3.61 -1.40 6.97
C ALA A 16 -3.59 -0.92 5.50
N LEU A 17 -4.62 -1.22 4.71
CA LEU A 17 -4.75 -0.72 3.32
C LEU A 17 -4.91 0.81 3.27
N ALA A 18 -5.43 1.45 4.31
CA ALA A 18 -5.49 2.91 4.39
C ALA A 18 -4.07 3.51 4.42
N GLY A 19 -3.13 2.86 5.11
CA GLY A 19 -1.73 3.27 5.12
C GLY A 19 -1.08 3.17 3.74
N ALA A 20 -1.41 2.12 2.98
CA ALA A 20 -0.95 1.97 1.60
C ALA A 20 -1.49 3.07 0.68
N ALA A 21 -2.79 3.40 0.77
CA ALA A 21 -3.39 4.48 -0.01
C ALA A 21 -2.69 5.83 0.25
N VAL A 22 -2.39 6.14 1.51
CA VAL A 22 -1.64 7.35 1.88
C VAL A 22 -0.20 7.29 1.34
N GLY A 23 0.48 6.15 1.48
CA GLY A 23 1.83 5.97 0.97
C GLY A 23 1.94 6.18 -0.54
N ILE A 24 1.04 5.57 -1.31
CA ILE A 24 0.97 5.71 -2.77
C ILE A 24 0.68 7.18 -3.15
N GLY A 25 -0.29 7.80 -2.49
CA GLY A 25 -0.61 9.21 -2.70
C GLY A 25 0.60 10.13 -2.49
N ASN A 26 1.37 9.89 -1.43
CA ASN A 26 2.58 10.64 -1.13
C ASN A 26 3.68 10.41 -2.18
N VAL A 27 3.94 9.16 -2.57
CA VAL A 27 4.97 8.81 -3.58
C VAL A 27 4.70 9.54 -4.89
N PHE A 28 3.47 9.45 -5.40
CA PHE A 28 3.13 10.10 -6.68
C PHE A 28 3.03 11.62 -6.55
N SER A 29 2.50 12.15 -5.46
CA SER A 29 2.45 13.61 -5.21
C SER A 29 3.85 14.23 -5.20
N SER A 30 4.81 13.60 -4.49
CA SER A 30 6.20 14.03 -4.47
C SER A 30 6.85 13.89 -5.84
N SER A 31 6.62 12.80 -6.56
CA SER A 31 7.14 12.61 -7.92
C SER A 31 6.66 13.70 -8.87
N ILE A 32 5.37 14.03 -8.86
CA ILE A 32 4.80 15.10 -9.72
C ILE A 32 5.43 16.45 -9.38
N HIS A 33 5.53 16.80 -8.09
CA HIS A 33 6.17 18.05 -7.67
C HIS A 33 7.65 18.12 -8.07
N SER A 34 8.39 17.02 -7.96
CA SER A 34 9.81 16.97 -8.38
C SER A 34 9.96 17.11 -9.89
N VAL A 35 9.11 16.44 -10.67
CA VAL A 35 9.11 16.55 -12.14
C VAL A 35 8.72 17.96 -12.60
N ALA A 36 7.73 18.59 -11.95
CA ALA A 36 7.34 19.97 -12.24
C ALA A 36 8.48 20.97 -12.02
N ARG A 37 9.36 20.73 -11.03
CA ARG A 37 10.54 21.56 -10.76
C ARG A 37 11.70 21.31 -11.71
N ASN A 38 11.91 20.06 -12.13
CA ASN A 38 12.97 19.72 -13.06
C ASN A 38 12.53 18.60 -14.04
N PRO A 39 11.93 18.97 -15.18
CA PRO A 39 11.42 18.00 -16.16
C PRO A 39 12.50 17.09 -16.78
N SER A 40 13.76 17.53 -16.80
CA SER A 40 14.87 16.74 -17.39
C SER A 40 15.12 15.43 -16.65
N LEU A 41 14.78 15.36 -15.36
CA LEU A 41 14.96 14.18 -14.51
C LEU A 41 13.75 13.24 -14.50
N ALA A 42 12.71 13.52 -15.29
CA ALA A 42 11.44 12.79 -15.22
C ALA A 42 11.58 11.28 -15.34
N LYS A 43 12.42 10.79 -16.25
CA LYS A 43 12.64 9.34 -16.45
C LYS A 43 13.28 8.67 -15.24
N GLN A 44 14.26 9.33 -14.60
CA GLN A 44 14.93 8.80 -13.42
C GLN A 44 14.00 8.85 -12.20
N LEU A 45 13.31 9.97 -11.99
CA LEU A 45 12.34 10.14 -10.91
C LEU A 45 11.17 9.14 -11.01
N PHE A 46 10.69 8.86 -12.23
CA PHE A 46 9.66 7.85 -12.43
C PHE A 46 10.13 6.45 -12.01
N GLY A 47 11.40 6.10 -12.26
CA GLY A 47 11.99 4.85 -11.77
C GLY A 47 11.95 4.75 -10.24
N TYR A 48 12.29 5.82 -9.54
CA TYR A 48 12.19 5.87 -8.07
C TYR A 48 10.75 5.85 -7.57
N ALA A 49 9.83 6.50 -8.27
CA ALA A 49 8.41 6.49 -7.93
C ALA A 49 7.82 5.06 -8.03
N ILE A 50 8.15 4.32 -9.09
CA ILE A 50 7.72 2.92 -9.24
C ILE A 50 8.31 2.02 -8.15
N LEU A 51 9.59 2.22 -7.79
CA LEU A 51 10.19 1.49 -6.68
C LEU A 51 9.45 1.76 -5.35
N GLY A 52 9.18 3.03 -5.04
CA GLY A 52 8.43 3.42 -3.84
C GLY A 52 7.00 2.89 -3.83
N PHE A 53 6.32 2.93 -4.97
CA PHE A 53 5.00 2.33 -5.18
C PHE A 53 5.02 0.82 -4.91
N ALA A 54 5.94 0.09 -5.53
CA ALA A 54 6.06 -1.36 -5.38
C ALA A 54 6.30 -1.78 -3.91
N LEU A 55 7.13 -1.03 -3.17
CA LEU A 55 7.36 -1.28 -1.75
C LEU A 55 6.11 -1.00 -0.90
N THR A 56 5.37 0.05 -1.22
CA THR A 56 4.11 0.39 -0.52
C THR A 56 3.05 -0.68 -0.77
N GLU A 57 2.90 -1.14 -2.02
CA GLU A 57 1.99 -2.22 -2.41
C GLU A 57 2.38 -3.56 -1.78
N ALA A 58 3.67 -3.88 -1.68
CA ALA A 58 4.10 -5.12 -1.03
C ALA A 58 3.59 -5.22 0.42
N ILE A 59 3.65 -4.12 1.17
CA ILE A 59 3.12 -4.05 2.55
C ILE A 59 1.59 -4.18 2.55
N ALA A 60 0.91 -3.52 1.61
CA ALA A 60 -0.54 -3.62 1.46
C ALA A 60 -0.99 -5.06 1.21
N LEU A 61 -0.30 -5.76 0.30
CA LEU A 61 -0.56 -7.14 -0.05
C LEU A 61 -0.27 -8.10 1.11
N PHE A 62 0.75 -7.83 1.93
CA PHE A 62 0.98 -8.61 3.15
C PHE A 62 -0.18 -8.48 4.16
N ALA A 63 -0.73 -7.27 4.33
CA ALA A 63 -1.90 -7.10 5.18
C ALA A 63 -3.15 -7.81 4.63
N LEU A 64 -3.37 -7.73 3.31
CA LEU A 64 -4.47 -8.43 2.65
C LEU A 64 -4.32 -9.95 2.73
N MET A 65 -3.09 -10.45 2.56
CA MET A 65 -2.76 -11.86 2.74
C MET A 65 -3.15 -12.33 4.16
N MET A 66 -2.81 -11.56 5.19
CA MET A 66 -3.22 -11.90 6.56
C MET A 66 -4.73 -11.89 6.73
N ALA A 67 -5.45 -10.93 6.14
CA ALA A 67 -6.90 -10.91 6.15
C ALA A 67 -7.50 -12.17 5.52
N PHE A 68 -6.97 -12.62 4.38
CA PHE A 68 -7.41 -13.86 3.72
C PHE A 68 -7.06 -15.12 4.51
N LEU A 69 -5.89 -15.19 5.14
CA LEU A 69 -5.53 -16.31 6.01
C LEU A 69 -6.51 -16.41 7.19
N ILE A 70 -6.84 -15.28 7.82
CA ILE A 70 -7.83 -15.22 8.90
C ILE A 70 -9.21 -15.68 8.41
N LEU A 71 -9.64 -15.32 7.19
CA LEU A 71 -10.97 -15.68 6.69
C LEU A 71 -11.10 -17.13 6.22
N PHE A 72 -10.08 -17.67 5.56
CA PHE A 72 -10.23 -18.92 4.79
C PHE A 72 -9.43 -20.09 5.33
N VAL A 73 -8.43 -19.86 6.19
CA VAL A 73 -7.56 -20.92 6.70
C VAL A 73 -7.77 -21.18 8.19
N PHE A 74 -7.79 -20.11 8.99
CA PHE A 74 -8.03 -20.18 10.44
C PHE A 74 -9.52 -20.13 10.77
#